data_AF-A0A1Q3BIZ0-F1
#
_entry.id   AF-A0A1Q3BIZ0-F1
#
_cell.length_a   1.000
_cell.length_b   1.000
_cell.length_c   1.000
_cell.angle_alpha   90.00
_cell.angle_beta   90.00
_cell.angle_gamma   90.00
#
_symmetry.space_group_name_H-M   'P 1'
#
loop_
_entity.id
_entity.type
_entity.pdbx_description
1 polymer ?
#
loop_
_entity_poly.entity_id
_entity_poly.type
_entity_poly.pdbx_seq_one_letter_code
_entity_poly.pdbx_strand_id
1 'polypeptide(L)'
;VKNLDIRIILGQPLLEIIKQFNVKNEEITTKLLQQNILFAFNEKLITKNINLLKTFSLFKEHSVKTKENHLYFIKQEVSNKKLEQHLQTSQIREKINSLKNNIINNLCSDLPNAFWHRKRHMVSLPYERDSIEQNIPTKARPIHMTYESMKHCKKEIQ
;
A
#
# COMPACT_ATOMS: atom_id res chain seq x y z
N VAL A 1 -3.23 -8.63 58.21
CA VAL A 1 -2.81 -9.67 57.24
C VAL A 1 -1.33 -9.92 57.47
N LYS A 2 -0.96 -11.09 58.03
CA LYS A 2 0.43 -11.50 58.25
C LYS A 2 0.93 -12.21 56.99
N ASN A 3 2.18 -11.96 56.58
CA ASN A 3 2.90 -12.57 55.45
C ASN A 3 2.58 -12.02 54.05
N LEU A 4 2.99 -10.78 53.78
CA LEU A 4 3.21 -10.26 52.42
C LEU A 4 4.72 -10.33 52.11
N ASP A 5 5.27 -11.54 52.02
CA ASP A 5 6.65 -11.76 51.53
C ASP A 5 6.76 -11.60 50.01
N ILE A 6 5.65 -11.25 49.34
CA ILE A 6 5.60 -10.96 47.92
C ILE A 6 5.91 -9.47 47.74
N ARG A 7 7.04 -9.17 47.09
CA ARG A 7 7.38 -7.81 46.65
C ARG A 7 6.40 -7.38 45.54
N ILE A 8 5.29 -6.76 45.92
CA ILE A 8 4.34 -6.18 44.96
C ILE A 8 4.83 -4.79 44.58
N ILE A 9 5.17 -4.59 43.30
CA ILE A 9 5.48 -3.27 42.76
C ILE A 9 4.15 -2.58 42.43
N LEU A 10 3.67 -1.73 43.32
CA LEU A 10 2.52 -0.86 43.05
C LEU A 10 3.02 0.40 42.35
N GLY A 11 2.47 0.70 41.18
CA GLY A 11 2.73 1.97 40.50
C GLY A 11 2.14 3.15 41.27
N GLN A 12 2.78 4.31 41.18
CA GLN A 12 2.31 5.56 41.79
C GLN A 12 0.82 5.88 41.51
N PRO A 13 0.28 5.70 40.29
CA PRO A 13 -1.14 5.96 40.03
C PRO A 13 -2.09 5.07 40.83
N LEU A 14 -1.69 3.82 41.05
CA LEU A 14 -2.50 2.82 41.76
C LEU A 14 -2.54 3.12 43.26
N LEU A 15 -1.40 3.50 43.81
CA LEU A 15 -1.34 3.94 45.20
C LEU A 15 -2.20 5.22 45.37
N GLU A 16 -2.12 6.21 44.47
CA GLU A 16 -2.83 7.49 44.61
C GLU A 16 -4.35 7.32 44.69
N ILE A 17 -4.88 6.31 43.99
CA ILE A 17 -6.30 5.92 44.04
C ILE A 17 -6.66 5.34 45.42
N ILE A 18 -5.78 4.54 46.02
CA ILE A 18 -6.06 3.87 47.30
C ILE A 18 -5.96 4.87 48.46
N LYS A 19 -5.00 5.80 48.42
CA LYS A 19 -4.80 6.79 49.47
C LYS A 19 -4.00 7.98 48.93
N GLN A 20 -4.36 9.20 49.36
CA GLN A 20 -3.57 10.39 49.04
C GLN A 20 -2.22 10.36 49.76
N PHE A 21 -1.15 10.28 48.98
CA PHE A 21 0.22 10.61 49.39
C PHE A 21 0.83 11.55 48.35
N ASN A 22 1.85 12.27 48.76
CA ASN A 22 2.60 13.16 47.91
C ASN A 22 4.04 12.62 47.78
N VAL A 23 4.45 12.36 46.55
CA VAL A 23 5.77 11.78 46.24
C VAL A 23 6.74 12.91 45.87
N LYS A 24 7.87 12.99 46.56
CA LYS A 24 9.03 13.81 46.19
C LYS A 24 10.17 12.89 45.74
N ASN A 25 11.26 13.46 45.23
CA ASN A 25 12.40 12.68 44.72
C ASN A 25 13.08 11.76 45.74
N GLU A 26 12.96 12.09 47.03
CA GLU A 26 13.68 11.39 48.11
C GLU A 26 12.73 10.79 49.16
N GLU A 27 11.45 11.19 49.17
CA GLU A 27 10.52 10.90 50.26
C GLU A 27 9.07 10.80 49.77
N ILE A 28 8.27 9.95 50.41
CA ILE A 28 6.80 9.89 50.30
C ILE A 28 6.20 10.43 51.59
N THR A 29 5.24 11.35 51.45
CA THR A 29 4.51 11.92 52.59
C THR A 29 3.03 11.56 52.52
N THR A 30 2.43 11.15 53.63
CA THR A 30 0.98 10.90 53.73
C THR A 30 0.43 11.43 55.04
N LYS A 31 -0.81 11.95 55.01
CA LYS A 31 -1.54 12.40 56.19
C LYS A 31 -2.41 11.26 56.70
N LEU A 32 -2.15 10.78 57.91
CA LEU A 32 -3.01 9.82 58.60
C LEU A 32 -3.41 10.44 59.94
N LEU A 33 -4.72 10.56 60.22
CA LEU A 33 -5.23 11.03 61.52
C LEU A 33 -4.58 12.35 61.97
N GLN A 34 -4.47 13.33 61.05
CA GLN A 34 -3.84 14.65 61.26
C GLN A 34 -2.32 14.63 61.52
N GLN A 35 -1.67 13.48 61.55
CA GLN A 35 -0.22 13.35 61.62
C GLN A 35 0.37 13.11 60.23
N ASN A 36 1.49 13.77 59.95
CA ASN A 36 2.25 13.57 58.72
C ASN A 36 3.21 12.40 58.95
N ILE A 37 3.03 11.33 58.17
CA ILE A 37 3.95 10.18 58.14
C ILE A 37 4.85 10.33 56.92
N LEU A 38 6.15 10.13 57.13
CA LEU A 38 7.18 10.30 56.13
C LEU A 38 7.93 8.99 55.92
N PHE A 39 8.04 8.57 54.66
CA PHE A 39 8.76 7.38 54.25
C PHE A 39 9.91 7.80 53.32
N ALA A 40 11.14 7.62 53.75
CA ALA A 40 12.32 7.89 52.93
C ALA A 40 12.56 6.72 51.95
N PHE A 41 13.04 7.03 50.75
CA PHE A 41 13.50 6.00 49.82
C PHE A 41 14.90 5.51 50.19
N ASN A 42 15.10 4.19 50.23
CA ASN A 42 16.43 3.62 50.42
C ASN A 42 17.35 3.83 49.21
N GLU A 43 16.79 3.96 48.01
CA GLU A 43 17.51 4.17 46.76
C GLU A 43 16.97 5.40 46.02
N LYS A 44 17.85 6.12 45.32
CA LYS A 44 17.44 7.27 44.51
C LYS A 44 16.58 6.83 43.34
N LEU A 45 15.50 7.57 43.09
CA LEU A 45 14.61 7.38 41.96
C LEU A 45 15.38 7.45 40.62
N ILE A 46 15.42 6.35 39.88
CA ILE A 46 16.00 6.31 38.53
C ILE A 46 14.92 6.78 37.54
N THR A 47 15.02 8.03 37.08
CA THR A 47 14.10 8.58 36.07
C THR A 47 14.32 7.89 34.71
N LYS A 48 13.28 7.24 34.16
CA LYS A 48 13.26 6.60 32.82
C LYS A 48 13.34 7.60 31.63
N ASN A 49 13.99 8.75 31.80
CA ASN A 49 14.03 9.84 30.80
C ASN A 49 14.71 9.43 29.48
N ILE A 50 15.63 8.45 29.51
CA ILE A 50 16.36 7.98 28.34
C ILE A 50 15.44 7.33 27.30
N ASN A 51 14.39 6.64 27.74
CA ASN A 51 13.45 5.99 26.83
C ASN A 51 12.56 7.01 26.10
N LEU A 52 12.21 8.11 26.76
CA LEU A 52 11.42 9.18 26.15
C LEU A 52 12.18 9.86 25.01
N LEU A 53 13.46 10.20 25.21
CA LEU A 53 14.28 10.85 24.17
C LEU A 53 14.46 9.97 22.93
N LYS A 54 14.64 8.65 23.09
CA LYS A 54 14.67 7.70 21.97
C LYS A 54 13.35 7.65 21.21
N THR A 55 12.21 7.61 21.91
CA THR A 55 10.89 7.65 21.25
C THR A 55 10.65 8.97 20.53
N PHE A 56 11.08 10.11 21.09
CA PHE A 56 10.97 11.41 20.43
C PHE A 56 11.86 11.51 19.20
N SER A 57 13.09 10.96 19.24
CA SER A 57 13.98 10.96 18.07
C SER A 57 13.40 10.12 16.92
N LEU A 58 12.92 8.91 17.23
CA LEU A 58 12.28 8.02 16.25
C LEU A 58 11.03 8.68 15.64
N PHE A 59 10.17 9.26 16.47
CA PHE A 59 8.95 9.94 16.00
C PHE A 59 9.28 11.13 15.09
N LYS A 60 10.30 11.92 15.44
CA LYS A 60 10.76 13.05 14.62
C LYS A 60 11.28 12.58 13.26
N GLU A 61 12.08 11.51 13.24
CA GLU A 61 12.65 10.95 12.01
C GLU A 61 11.55 10.39 11.08
N HIS A 62 10.60 9.63 11.62
CA HIS A 62 9.46 9.13 10.85
C HIS A 62 8.57 10.26 10.31
N SER A 63 8.33 11.31 11.11
CA SER A 63 7.55 12.47 10.68
C SER A 63 8.25 13.23 9.55
N VAL A 64 9.56 13.46 9.66
CA VAL A 64 10.36 14.16 8.63
C VAL A 64 10.37 13.36 7.33
N LYS A 65 10.68 12.06 7.40
CA LYS A 65 10.72 11.18 6.23
C LYS A 65 9.38 11.12 5.50
N THR A 66 8.28 11.11 6.24
CA THR A 66 6.93 11.11 5.65
C THR A 66 6.64 12.41 4.90
N LYS A 67 7.07 13.55 5.44
CA LYS A 67 6.92 14.86 4.78
C LYS A 67 7.80 14.98 3.54
N GLU A 68 9.02 14.46 3.57
CA GLU A 68 9.92 14.40 2.40
C GLU A 68 9.31 13.56 1.27
N ASN A 69 8.78 12.37 1.60
CA ASN A 69 8.09 11.53 0.62
C ASN A 69 6.88 12.25 0.01
N HIS A 70 6.08 12.94 0.84
CA HIS A 70 4.93 13.69 0.35
C HIS A 70 5.35 14.84 -0.59
N LEU A 71 6.43 15.55 -0.26
CA LEU A 71 6.99 16.59 -1.13
C LEU A 71 7.43 16.02 -2.49
N TYR A 72 8.06 14.83 -2.48
CA TYR A 72 8.43 14.13 -3.70
C TYR A 72 7.22 13.81 -4.58
N PHE A 73 6.13 13.30 -4.01
CA PHE A 73 4.90 13.03 -4.75
C PHE A 73 4.29 14.30 -5.34
N ILE A 74 4.21 15.38 -4.56
CA ILE A 74 3.68 16.67 -5.06
C ILE A 74 4.52 17.18 -6.23
N LYS A 75 5.86 17.10 -6.14
CA LYS A 75 6.75 17.50 -7.22
C LYS A 75 6.45 16.73 -8.52
N GLN A 76 6.24 15.41 -8.41
CA GLN A 76 5.89 14.58 -9.56
C GLN A 76 4.52 14.92 -10.13
N GLU A 77 3.52 15.17 -9.27
CA GLU A 77 2.18 15.53 -9.71
C GLU A 77 2.17 16.87 -10.48
N VAL A 78 2.93 17.87 -10.00
CA VAL A 78 3.08 19.16 -10.68
C VAL A 78 3.73 18.98 -12.07
N SER A 79 4.79 18.17 -12.17
CA SER A 79 5.42 17.85 -13.45
C SER A 79 4.45 17.16 -14.42
N ASN A 80 3.65 16.21 -13.93
CA ASN A 80 2.67 15.50 -14.74
C ASN A 80 1.56 16.41 -15.25
N LYS A 81 1.00 17.28 -14.40
CA LYS A 81 -0.01 18.27 -14.82
C LYS A 81 0.51 19.21 -15.88
N LYS A 82 1.78 19.64 -15.78
CA LYS A 82 2.41 20.47 -16.80
C LYS A 82 2.50 19.73 -18.14
N LEU A 83 2.88 18.45 -18.14
CA LEU A 83 2.93 17.62 -19.33
C LEU A 83 1.54 17.43 -19.96
N GLU A 84 0.52 17.20 -19.14
CA GLU A 84 -0.87 17.08 -19.59
C GLU A 84 -1.36 18.35 -20.28
N GLN A 85 -1.08 19.53 -19.70
CA GLN A 85 -1.39 20.82 -20.33
C GLN A 85 -0.69 21.00 -21.68
N HIS A 86 0.59 20.59 -21.79
CA HIS A 86 1.30 20.62 -23.06
C HIS A 86 0.68 19.69 -24.10
N LEU A 87 0.26 18.48 -23.73
CA LEU A 87 -0.45 17.56 -24.65
C LEU A 87 -1.79 18.12 -25.14
N GLN A 88 -2.49 18.91 -24.31
CA GLN A 88 -3.74 19.58 -24.68
C GLN A 88 -3.56 20.80 -25.59
N THR A 89 -2.32 21.24 -25.84
CA THR A 89 -2.06 22.37 -26.74
C THR A 89 -2.45 22.02 -28.17
N SER A 90 -3.20 22.92 -28.84
CA SER A 90 -3.76 22.71 -30.19
C SER A 90 -2.72 22.25 -31.21
N GLN A 91 -1.53 22.87 -31.21
CA GLN A 91 -0.43 22.53 -32.11
C GLN A 91 0.04 21.08 -31.97
N ILE A 92 0.13 20.56 -30.73
CA ILE A 92 0.57 19.17 -30.49
C ILE A 92 -0.55 18.20 -30.88
N ARG A 93 -1.81 18.53 -30.54
CA ARG A 93 -2.96 17.72 -30.93
C ARG A 93 -3.13 17.60 -32.44
N GLU A 94 -2.92 18.70 -33.17
CA GLU A 94 -2.95 18.71 -34.64
C GLU A 94 -1.84 17.87 -35.24
N LYS A 95 -0.61 17.94 -34.70
CA LYS A 95 0.50 17.07 -35.12
C LYS A 95 0.20 15.59 -34.88
N ILE A 96 -0.36 15.24 -33.72
CA ILE A 96 -0.78 13.88 -33.39
C ILE A 96 -1.84 13.39 -34.38
N ASN A 97 -2.85 14.22 -34.68
CA ASN A 97 -3.90 13.88 -35.63
C ASN A 97 -3.37 13.73 -37.06
N SER A 98 -2.46 14.61 -37.48
CA SER A 98 -1.79 14.53 -38.78
C SER A 98 -0.99 13.23 -38.91
N LEU A 99 -0.21 12.87 -37.87
CA LEU A 99 0.53 11.62 -37.82
C LEU A 99 -0.41 10.40 -37.87
N LYS A 100 -1.49 10.41 -37.07
CA LYS A 100 -2.51 9.36 -37.09
C LYS A 100 -3.09 9.16 -38.49
N ASN A 101 -3.47 10.25 -39.16
CA ASN A 101 -4.02 10.19 -40.51
C ASN A 101 -2.99 9.71 -41.53
N ASN A 102 -1.72 10.10 -41.38
CA ASN A 102 -0.62 9.64 -42.22
C ASN A 102 -0.43 8.12 -42.09
N ILE A 103 -0.41 7.58 -40.86
CA ILE A 103 -0.31 6.14 -40.62
C ILE A 103 -1.50 5.40 -41.24
N ILE A 104 -2.72 5.90 -41.05
CA ILE A 104 -3.92 5.27 -41.63
C ILE A 104 -3.84 5.28 -43.16
N ASN A 105 -3.50 6.42 -43.76
CA ASN A 105 -3.52 6.57 -45.22
C ASN A 105 -2.33 5.88 -45.93
N ASN A 106 -1.21 5.67 -45.24
CA ASN A 106 -0.02 5.06 -45.83
C ASN A 106 0.15 3.58 -45.47
N LEU A 107 -0.26 3.16 -44.27
CA LEU A 107 -0.08 1.78 -43.81
C LEU A 107 -1.39 0.97 -43.86
N CYS A 108 -2.50 1.57 -43.45
CA CYS A 108 -3.80 0.88 -43.43
C CYS A 108 -4.51 0.88 -44.80
N SER A 109 -4.04 1.67 -45.76
CA SER A 109 -4.50 1.65 -47.16
C SER A 109 -3.97 0.43 -47.93
N ASP A 110 -2.73 0.02 -47.65
CA ASP A 110 -2.09 -1.17 -48.21
C ASP A 110 -2.54 -2.46 -47.47
N LEU A 111 -2.94 -2.32 -46.22
CA LEU A 111 -3.32 -3.42 -45.34
C LEU A 111 -4.73 -3.28 -44.72
N PRO A 112 -5.78 -2.87 -45.46
CA PRO A 112 -7.09 -2.60 -44.86
C PRO A 112 -7.74 -3.88 -44.34
N ASN A 113 -7.21 -5.04 -44.73
CA ASN A 113 -7.96 -6.28 -44.69
C ASN A 113 -7.07 -7.53 -44.72
N ALA A 114 -5.77 -7.47 -44.43
CA ALA A 114 -4.89 -8.65 -44.56
C ALA A 114 -5.31 -9.82 -43.66
N PHE A 115 -5.90 -9.52 -42.50
CA PHE A 115 -6.48 -10.55 -41.62
C PHE A 115 -7.75 -11.19 -42.20
N TRP A 116 -8.59 -10.41 -42.88
CA TRP A 116 -9.84 -10.86 -43.49
C TRP A 116 -9.67 -11.44 -44.91
N HIS A 117 -8.65 -11.01 -45.67
CA HIS A 117 -8.25 -11.66 -46.92
C HIS A 117 -7.68 -13.06 -46.68
N ARG A 118 -6.99 -13.30 -45.55
CA ARG A 118 -6.66 -14.67 -45.13
C ARG A 118 -7.92 -15.52 -44.93
N LYS A 119 -9.04 -14.93 -44.47
CA LYS A 119 -10.34 -15.62 -44.38
C LYS A 119 -11.08 -15.79 -45.71
N ARG A 120 -10.74 -15.06 -46.79
CA ARG A 120 -11.27 -15.36 -48.14
C ARG A 120 -10.74 -16.68 -48.71
N HIS A 121 -9.57 -17.12 -48.23
CA HIS A 121 -9.04 -18.47 -48.46
C HIS A 121 -9.35 -19.41 -47.29
N MET A 122 -10.43 -19.17 -46.54
CA MET A 122 -11.03 -20.23 -45.75
C MET A 122 -11.58 -21.22 -46.77
N VAL A 123 -10.72 -22.19 -47.14
CA VAL A 123 -11.07 -23.37 -47.91
C VAL A 123 -12.42 -23.81 -47.37
N SER A 124 -13.45 -23.83 -48.22
CA SER A 124 -14.63 -24.61 -47.91
C SER A 124 -14.10 -26.03 -47.78
N LEU A 125 -13.86 -26.47 -46.54
CA LEU A 125 -13.65 -27.88 -46.28
C LEU A 125 -14.79 -28.59 -46.99
N PRO A 126 -14.52 -29.65 -47.75
CA PRO A 126 -15.56 -30.39 -48.44
C PRO A 126 -16.47 -30.96 -47.35
N TYR A 127 -17.53 -30.22 -47.01
CA TYR A 127 -18.59 -30.72 -46.17
C TYR A 127 -19.28 -31.78 -47.02
N GLU A 128 -18.92 -33.04 -46.81
CA GLU A 128 -19.75 -34.15 -47.25
C GLU A 128 -21.16 -33.88 -46.73
N ARG A 129 -22.18 -34.02 -47.59
CA ARG A 129 -23.58 -33.67 -47.24
C ARG A 129 -24.11 -34.39 -46.00
N ASP A 130 -23.43 -35.46 -45.58
CA ASP A 130 -23.79 -36.32 -44.46
C ASP A 130 -22.91 -36.06 -43.21
N SER A 131 -22.09 -35.01 -43.21
CA SER A 131 -21.22 -34.69 -42.07
C SER A 131 -22.04 -34.10 -40.91
N ILE A 132 -22.46 -34.96 -39.99
CA ILE A 132 -23.10 -34.58 -38.72
C ILE A 132 -22.02 -33.97 -37.80
N GLU A 133 -22.31 -32.86 -37.13
CA GLU A 133 -21.38 -32.15 -36.23
C GLU A 133 -20.79 -33.05 -35.13
N GLN A 134 -21.54 -34.08 -34.70
CA GLN A 134 -21.10 -35.11 -33.75
C GLN A 134 -19.96 -36.00 -34.26
N ASN A 135 -19.74 -36.07 -35.58
CA ASN A 135 -18.65 -36.81 -36.21
C ASN A 135 -17.38 -35.97 -36.35
N ILE A 136 -17.43 -34.67 -36.08
CA ILE A 136 -16.23 -33.84 -35.99
C ILE A 136 -15.55 -34.23 -34.68
N PRO A 137 -14.34 -34.82 -34.70
CA PRO A 137 -13.66 -35.17 -33.47
C PRO A 137 -13.30 -33.87 -32.74
N THR A 138 -14.17 -33.40 -31.84
CA THR A 138 -13.88 -32.34 -30.86
C THR A 138 -12.94 -32.87 -29.77
N LYS A 139 -11.95 -33.68 -30.16
CA LYS A 139 -10.84 -34.12 -29.32
C LYS A 139 -9.65 -33.16 -29.44
N ALA A 140 -9.91 -31.88 -29.72
CA ALA A 140 -8.96 -30.87 -29.31
C ALA A 140 -8.90 -30.93 -27.78
N ARG A 141 -7.89 -31.63 -27.25
CA ARG A 141 -7.61 -31.65 -25.82
C ARG A 141 -7.64 -30.20 -25.34
N PRO A 142 -8.25 -29.91 -24.18
CA PRO A 142 -8.04 -28.62 -23.55
C PRO A 142 -6.52 -28.41 -23.51
N ILE A 143 -6.02 -27.38 -24.20
CA ILE A 143 -4.62 -27.01 -24.08
C ILE A 143 -4.48 -26.70 -22.60
N HIS A 144 -3.78 -27.57 -21.88
CA HIS A 144 -3.67 -27.47 -20.44
C HIS A 144 -2.89 -26.18 -20.15
N MET A 145 -3.62 -25.10 -19.87
CA MET A 145 -3.03 -23.80 -19.67
C MET A 145 -2.35 -23.82 -18.31
N THR A 146 -1.03 -23.70 -18.29
CA THR A 146 -0.26 -23.65 -17.04
C THR A 146 -0.78 -22.50 -16.17
N TYR A 147 -0.77 -22.69 -14.86
CA TYR A 147 -1.24 -21.68 -13.91
C TYR A 147 -0.57 -20.31 -14.13
N GLU A 148 0.71 -20.31 -14.51
CA GLU A 148 1.48 -19.08 -14.78
C GLU A 148 0.97 -18.31 -16.00
N SER A 149 0.68 -19.00 -17.11
CA SER A 149 0.14 -18.36 -18.32
C SER A 149 -1.28 -17.85 -18.08
N MET A 150 -2.11 -18.59 -17.33
CA MET A 150 -3.44 -18.09 -16.97
C MET A 150 -3.38 -16.87 -16.04
N LYS A 151 -2.42 -16.83 -15.11
CA LYS A 151 -2.19 -15.65 -14.26
C LYS A 151 -1.72 -14.45 -15.07
N HIS A 152 -0.86 -14.67 -16.06
CA HIS A 152 -0.40 -13.62 -16.96
C HIS A 152 -1.54 -13.04 -17.78
N CYS A 153 -2.34 -13.89 -18.44
CA CYS A 153 -3.49 -13.44 -19.23
C CYS A 153 -4.52 -12.69 -18.39
N LYS A 154 -4.81 -13.14 -17.15
CA LYS A 154 -5.71 -12.42 -16.25
C LYS A 154 -5.23 -11.01 -15.90
N LYS A 155 -3.91 -10.80 -15.86
CA LYS A 155 -3.30 -9.52 -15.50
C LYS A 155 -3.31 -8.53 -16.67
N GLU A 156 -3.39 -8.99 -17.91
CA GLU A 156 -3.49 -8.12 -19.10
C GLU A 156 -4.93 -7.70 -19.43
N ILE A 157 -5.92 -8.47 -18.95
CA ILE A 157 -7.35 -8.16 -19.16
C ILE A 157 -7.87 -7.13 -18.14
N GLN A 158 -7.16 -6.93 -17.03
CA GLN A 158 -7.53 -6.03 -15.92
C GLN A 158 -6.75 -4.73 -15.96
#